data_AF-A0A944NUW0-F1
#
_entry.id   AF-A0A944NUW0-F1
#
_cell.length_a   1.000
_cell.length_b   1.000
_cell.length_c   1.000
_cell.angle_alpha   90.00
_cell.angle_beta   90.00
_cell.angle_gamma   90.00
#
_symmetry.space_group_name_H-M   'P 1'
#
loop_
_entity.id
_entity.type
_entity.pdbx_description
1 polymer ?
#
loop_
_entity_poly.entity_id
_entity_poly.type
_entity_poly.pdbx_seq_one_letter_code
_entity_poly.pdbx_strand_id
1 'polypeptide(L)'
;LKLDLSPGDLSEPVAVNMGNPHAVFFVENAADVALEELGREIENHAMFPERTNVEIAQMLPDGNIRLRVWERGAGITRACGTGACATLVAANRRELSDRYANIILDGGALGIEWREDNHVIMVGPVATSYSGMLDESLLG
;
A
#
# COMPACT_ATOMS: atom_id res chain seq x y z
N LEU A 1 -6.94 -7.80 -14.79
CA LEU A 1 -5.66 -8.11 -14.10
C LEU A 1 -6.03 -8.64 -12.71
N LYS A 2 -5.89 -9.95 -12.48
CA LYS A 2 -6.31 -10.63 -11.24
C LYS A 2 -5.37 -11.80 -10.99
N LEU A 3 -4.85 -11.95 -9.78
CA LEU A 3 -4.16 -13.15 -9.35
C LEU A 3 -5.17 -14.16 -8.81
N ASP A 4 -4.91 -15.45 -9.04
CA ASP A 4 -5.69 -16.54 -8.44
C ASP A 4 -5.24 -16.78 -6.99
N LEU A 5 -5.69 -15.89 -6.09
CA LEU A 5 -5.37 -15.90 -4.67
C LEU A 5 -6.59 -15.42 -3.88
N SER A 6 -7.11 -16.26 -2.98
CA SER A 6 -8.34 -16.00 -2.22
C SER A 6 -8.26 -16.40 -0.73
N PRO A 7 -7.48 -15.67 0.09
CA PRO A 7 -7.32 -15.92 1.52
C PRO A 7 -8.46 -15.27 2.32
N GLY A 8 -9.17 -16.07 3.12
CA GLY A 8 -10.37 -15.63 3.83
C GLY A 8 -11.43 -15.09 2.86
N ASP A 9 -11.95 -13.89 3.15
CA ASP A 9 -12.92 -13.19 2.30
C ASP A 9 -12.26 -12.28 1.24
N LEU A 10 -10.93 -12.24 1.19
CA LEU A 10 -10.19 -11.49 0.18
C LEU A 10 -10.04 -12.36 -1.07
N SER A 11 -10.06 -11.72 -2.24
CA SER A 11 -9.86 -12.43 -3.49
C SER A 11 -9.32 -11.55 -4.61
N GLU A 12 -8.74 -12.21 -5.61
CA GLU A 12 -8.35 -11.60 -6.88
C GLU A 12 -7.43 -10.37 -6.77
N PRO A 13 -6.35 -10.38 -5.97
CA PRO A 13 -5.52 -9.20 -5.82
C PRO A 13 -4.84 -8.82 -7.14
N VAL A 14 -4.41 -7.57 -7.21
CA VAL A 14 -3.54 -7.09 -8.28
C VAL A 14 -2.11 -7.07 -7.77
N ALA A 15 -1.23 -7.82 -8.45
CA ALA A 15 0.21 -7.68 -8.21
C ALA A 15 0.77 -6.47 -8.95
N VAL A 16 1.50 -5.64 -8.21
CA VAL A 16 2.23 -4.49 -8.73
C VAL A 16 3.62 -4.48 -8.13
N ASN A 17 4.62 -4.05 -8.90
CA ASN A 17 5.97 -3.87 -8.40
C ASN A 17 6.37 -2.40 -8.56
N MET A 18 6.78 -1.78 -7.46
CA MET A 18 7.26 -0.38 -7.39
C MET A 18 8.76 -0.31 -7.03
N GLY A 19 9.52 -1.34 -7.37
CA GLY A 19 10.85 -1.65 -6.83
C GLY A 19 10.80 -2.71 -5.71
N ASN A 20 9.63 -2.88 -5.09
CA ASN A 20 9.28 -3.92 -4.13
C ASN A 20 7.88 -4.50 -4.48
N PRO A 21 7.57 -5.75 -4.09
CA PRO A 21 6.31 -6.42 -4.43
C PRO A 21 5.12 -5.95 -3.57
N HIS A 22 3.97 -5.79 -4.23
CA HIS A 22 2.70 -5.37 -3.64
C HIS A 22 1.55 -6.26 -4.13
N ALA A 23 0.63 -6.59 -3.22
CA ALA A 23 -0.59 -7.34 -3.49
C ALA A 23 -1.79 -6.51 -3.03
N VAL A 24 -2.46 -5.86 -3.99
CA VAL A 24 -3.56 -4.92 -3.73
C VAL A 24 -4.91 -5.62 -3.86
N PHE A 25 -5.64 -5.66 -2.76
CA PHE A 25 -7.01 -6.16 -2.68
C PHE A 25 -7.99 -4.98 -2.63
N PHE A 26 -9.05 -5.07 -3.42
CA PHE A 26 -10.14 -4.09 -3.39
C PHE A 26 -11.31 -4.68 -2.62
N VAL A 27 -11.78 -3.97 -1.59
CA VAL A 27 -12.84 -4.42 -0.68
C VAL A 27 -13.90 -3.33 -0.49
N GLU A 28 -15.09 -3.72 -0.04
CA GLU A 28 -16.17 -2.76 0.26
C GLU A 28 -15.87 -1.90 1.49
N ASN A 29 -15.29 -2.49 2.52
CA ASN A 29 -14.90 -1.80 3.75
C ASN A 29 -13.54 -2.27 4.26
N ALA A 30 -12.53 -1.39 4.22
CA ALA A 30 -11.18 -1.74 4.66
C ALA A 30 -11.08 -1.94 6.18
N ALA A 31 -12.00 -1.38 6.97
CA ALA A 31 -11.98 -1.51 8.43
C ALA A 31 -12.36 -2.93 8.89
N ASP A 32 -13.21 -3.62 8.13
CA ASP A 32 -13.74 -4.93 8.51
C ASP A 32 -12.75 -6.08 8.23
N VAL A 33 -11.68 -5.79 7.49
CA VAL A 33 -10.66 -6.79 7.17
C VAL A 33 -9.76 -7.05 8.39
N ALA A 34 -9.65 -8.32 8.76
CA ALA A 34 -8.73 -8.84 9.77
C ALA A 34 -7.26 -8.82 9.28
N LEU A 35 -6.74 -7.61 9.04
CA LEU A 35 -5.46 -7.36 8.36
C LEU A 35 -4.26 -7.98 9.08
N GLU A 36 -4.29 -8.11 10.40
CA GLU A 36 -3.17 -8.70 11.13
C GLU A 36 -2.99 -10.19 10.82
N GLU A 37 -4.10 -10.94 10.76
CA GLU A 37 -4.07 -12.37 10.44
C GLU A 37 -3.82 -12.59 8.94
N LEU A 38 -4.66 -11.98 8.10
CA LEU A 38 -4.59 -12.15 6.65
C LEU A 38 -3.32 -11.56 6.06
N GLY A 39 -2.85 -10.42 6.58
CA GLY A 39 -1.60 -9.79 6.13
C GLY A 39 -0.41 -10.72 6.34
N ARG A 40 -0.31 -11.38 7.50
CA ARG A 40 0.76 -12.34 7.79
C ARG A 40 0.70 -13.56 6.88
N GLU A 41 -0.50 -14.09 6.63
CA GLU A 41 -0.71 -15.22 5.72
C GLU A 41 -0.27 -14.87 4.30
N ILE A 42 -0.77 -13.75 3.77
CA ILE A 42 -0.52 -13.31 2.39
C ILE A 42 0.95 -12.93 2.19
N GLU A 43 1.56 -12.21 3.14
CA GLU A 43 2.97 -11.85 3.09
C GLU A 43 3.84 -13.08 2.82
N ASN A 44 3.52 -14.20 3.46
CA ASN A 44 4.30 -15.44 3.39
C ASN A 44 3.74 -16.47 2.42
N HIS A 45 2.74 -16.11 1.60
CA HIS A 45 2.10 -17.02 0.67
C HIS A 45 3.10 -17.48 -0.41
N ALA A 46 3.03 -18.76 -0.80
CA ALA A 46 4.01 -19.38 -1.71
C ALA A 46 4.09 -18.72 -3.10
N MET A 47 3.03 -17.99 -3.51
CA MET A 47 3.01 -17.18 -4.73
C MET A 47 4.00 -16.00 -4.70
N PHE A 48 4.45 -15.58 -3.51
CA PHE A 48 5.40 -14.51 -3.29
C PHE A 48 6.69 -15.07 -2.66
N PRO A 49 7.63 -15.61 -3.45
CA PRO A 49 8.86 -16.24 -2.93
C PRO A 49 9.71 -15.29 -2.08
N GLU A 50 9.70 -14.00 -2.40
CA GLU A 50 10.40 -12.94 -1.67
C GLU A 50 9.48 -12.16 -0.71
N ARG A 51 8.33 -12.76 -0.38
CA ARG A 51 7.22 -12.16 0.34
C ARG A 51 6.63 -10.94 -0.37
N THR A 52 5.54 -10.38 0.14
CA THR A 52 4.90 -9.19 -0.43
C THR A 52 4.40 -8.23 0.63
N ASN A 53 4.28 -6.95 0.26
CA ASN A 53 3.41 -6.02 0.97
C ASN A 53 1.95 -6.33 0.58
N VAL A 54 1.03 -6.07 1.49
CA VAL A 54 -0.39 -6.35 1.33
C VAL A 54 -1.17 -5.07 1.55
N GLU A 55 -1.94 -4.67 0.55
CA GLU A 55 -2.72 -3.46 0.53
C GLU A 55 -4.21 -3.81 0.53
N ILE A 56 -4.96 -3.27 1.50
CA ILE A 56 -6.42 -3.35 1.55
C ILE A 56 -6.98 -1.99 1.16
N ALA A 57 -7.43 -1.89 -0.09
CA ALA A 57 -7.94 -0.68 -0.71
C ALA A 57 -9.46 -0.68 -0.73
N GLN A 58 -10.06 0.42 -0.29
CA GLN A 58 -11.49 0.69 -0.38
C GLN A 58 -11.70 1.94 -1.22
N MET A 59 -12.51 1.82 -2.27
CA MET A 59 -12.90 2.95 -3.12
C MET A 59 -13.88 3.85 -2.35
N LEU A 60 -13.58 5.14 -2.28
CA LEU A 60 -14.47 6.12 -1.64
C LEU A 60 -15.34 6.84 -2.68
N PRO A 61 -16.54 7.32 -2.31
CA PRO A 61 -17.46 7.97 -3.26
C PRO A 61 -16.92 9.25 -3.91
N ASP A 62 -15.92 9.89 -3.30
CA ASP A 62 -15.28 11.12 -3.79
C ASP A 62 -14.10 10.85 -4.74
N GLY A 63 -13.85 9.58 -5.09
CA GLY A 63 -12.75 9.15 -5.95
C GLY A 63 -11.41 8.95 -5.21
N ASN A 64 -11.35 9.25 -3.91
CA ASN A 64 -10.19 8.91 -3.10
C ASN A 64 -10.19 7.42 -2.73
N ILE A 65 -9.06 6.91 -2.24
CA ILE A 65 -8.91 5.50 -1.89
C ILE A 65 -8.45 5.40 -0.43
N ARG A 66 -9.25 4.77 0.42
CA ARG A 66 -8.82 4.41 1.78
C ARG A 66 -7.91 3.20 1.70
N LEU A 67 -6.73 3.27 2.32
CA LEU A 67 -5.73 2.21 2.26
C LEU A 67 -5.23 1.82 3.66
N ARG A 68 -5.31 0.54 3.99
CA ARG A 68 -4.60 -0.09 5.12
C ARG A 68 -3.52 -1.01 4.58
N VAL A 69 -2.37 -1.06 5.26
CA VAL A 69 -1.19 -1.76 4.76
C VAL A 69 -0.63 -2.72 5.81
N TRP A 70 -0.31 -3.93 5.37
CA TRP A 70 0.63 -4.82 6.04
C TRP A 70 1.93 -4.81 5.25
N GLU A 71 2.98 -4.24 5.83
CA GLU A 71 4.30 -4.16 5.20
C GLU A 71 5.13 -5.40 5.50
N ARG A 72 5.80 -5.88 4.44
CA ARG A 72 6.71 -7.02 4.48
C ARG A 72 7.78 -6.81 5.55
N GLY A 73 7.81 -7.72 6.53
CA GLY A 73 8.77 -7.70 7.64
C GLY A 73 8.52 -6.66 8.73
N ALA A 74 7.49 -5.80 8.59
CA ALA A 74 7.17 -4.74 9.56
C ALA A 74 5.77 -4.90 10.18
N GLY A 75 4.84 -5.57 9.49
CA GLY A 75 3.45 -5.70 9.94
C GLY A 75 2.63 -4.46 9.59
N ILE A 76 1.64 -4.12 10.42
CA ILE A 76 0.76 -2.97 10.17
C ILE A 76 1.56 -1.66 10.36
N THR A 77 1.66 -0.87 9.30
CA THR A 77 2.30 0.45 9.33
C THR A 77 1.29 1.57 9.12
N ARG A 78 1.66 2.78 9.56
CA ARG A 78 0.78 3.95 9.41
C ARG A 78 0.75 4.49 7.98
N ALA A 79 1.84 4.33 7.24
CA ALA A 79 1.94 4.78 5.86
C ALA A 79 3.01 3.99 5.10
N CYS A 80 2.69 3.62 3.87
CA CYS A 80 3.61 3.00 2.91
C CYS A 80 3.53 3.75 1.58
N GLY A 81 4.58 4.49 1.21
CA GLY A 81 4.59 5.30 0.00
C GLY A 81 4.51 4.48 -1.29
N THR A 82 5.32 3.41 -1.40
CA THR A 82 5.28 2.50 -2.55
C THR A 82 3.97 1.71 -2.62
N GLY A 83 3.38 1.35 -1.48
CA GLY A 83 2.04 0.73 -1.41
C GLY A 83 0.93 1.66 -1.90
N ALA A 84 1.01 2.96 -1.57
CA ALA A 84 0.09 3.96 -2.12
C ALA A 84 0.23 4.10 -3.65
N CYS A 85 1.46 4.17 -4.16
CA CYS A 85 1.73 4.16 -5.61
C CYS A 85 1.16 2.92 -6.29
N ALA A 86 1.45 1.73 -5.74
CA ALA A 86 0.95 0.46 -6.24
C ALA A 86 -0.57 0.40 -6.28
N THR A 87 -1.23 0.93 -5.25
CA THR A 87 -2.70 0.96 -5.13
C THR A 87 -3.35 1.78 -6.24
N LEU A 88 -2.85 2.98 -6.54
CA LEU A 88 -3.41 3.78 -7.64
C LEU A 88 -3.26 3.06 -9.00
N VAL A 89 -2.08 2.52 -9.27
CA VAL A 89 -1.83 1.80 -10.53
C VAL A 89 -2.73 0.57 -10.62
N ALA A 90 -2.89 -0.19 -9.53
CA ALA A 90 -3.81 -1.32 -9.47
C ALA A 90 -5.27 -0.89 -9.72
N ALA A 91 -5.72 0.21 -9.12
CA ALA A 91 -7.08 0.72 -9.24
C ALA A 91 -7.37 1.17 -10.67
N ASN A 92 -6.46 1.93 -11.28
CA ASN A 92 -6.60 2.36 -12.66
C ASN A 92 -6.58 1.18 -13.65
N ARG A 93 -5.70 0.18 -13.45
CA ARG A 93 -5.67 -1.04 -14.28
C ARG A 93 -6.88 -1.95 -14.09
N ARG A 94 -7.65 -1.75 -13.02
CA ARG A 94 -8.95 -2.39 -12.76
C ARG A 94 -10.13 -1.51 -13.21
N GLU A 95 -9.86 -0.36 -13.82
CA GLU A 95 -10.88 0.63 -14.26
C GLU A 95 -11.73 1.16 -13.09
N LEU A 96 -11.17 1.18 -11.88
CA LEU A 96 -11.84 1.66 -10.66
C LEU A 96 -11.56 3.13 -10.36
N SER A 97 -10.48 3.68 -10.91
CA SER A 97 -10.06 5.06 -10.68
C SER A 97 -9.47 5.68 -11.93
N ASP A 98 -9.41 7.01 -11.93
CA ASP A 98 -8.56 7.77 -12.84
C ASP A 98 -7.06 7.53 -12.52
N ARG A 99 -6.21 8.19 -13.30
CA ARG A 99 -4.75 8.20 -13.12
C ARG A 99 -4.26 9.14 -12.02
N TYR A 100 -5.17 9.75 -11.27
CA TYR A 100 -4.86 10.55 -10.09
C TYR A 100 -5.88 10.24 -8.99
N ALA A 101 -5.41 10.07 -7.75
CA ALA A 101 -6.26 10.03 -6.57
C ALA A 101 -5.46 10.39 -5.31
N ASN A 102 -6.15 10.82 -4.26
CA ASN A 102 -5.55 10.81 -2.94
C ASN A 102 -5.73 9.42 -2.32
N ILE A 103 -4.63 8.89 -1.80
CA ILE A 103 -4.61 7.67 -1.01
C ILE A 103 -4.62 8.08 0.46
N ILE A 104 -5.64 7.65 1.20
CA ILE A 104 -5.86 7.99 2.61
C ILE A 104 -5.34 6.85 3.48
N LEU A 105 -4.18 7.05 4.10
CA LEU A 105 -3.54 6.11 5.02
C LEU A 105 -3.78 6.52 6.48
N ASP A 106 -3.44 5.64 7.43
CA ASP A 106 -3.55 5.94 8.88
C ASP A 106 -2.60 7.06 9.35
N GLY A 107 -1.52 7.28 8.60
CA GLY A 107 -0.53 8.32 8.84
C GLY A 107 -0.85 9.65 8.16
N GLY A 108 -1.83 9.69 7.25
CA GLY A 108 -2.15 10.88 6.46
C GLY A 108 -2.44 10.55 4.99
N ALA A 109 -2.72 11.59 4.21
CA ALA A 109 -3.02 11.48 2.79
C ALA A 109 -1.76 11.65 1.91
N LEU A 110 -1.70 10.89 0.83
CA LEU A 110 -0.71 11.03 -0.24
C LEU A 110 -1.43 11.26 -1.56
N GLY A 111 -1.03 12.28 -2.31
CA GLY A 111 -1.48 12.48 -3.69
C GLY A 111 -0.63 11.65 -4.64
N ILE A 112 -1.24 10.76 -5.41
CA ILE A 112 -0.55 9.90 -6.37
C ILE A 112 -1.04 10.21 -7.78
N GLU A 113 -0.11 10.33 -8.72
CA GLU A 113 -0.39 10.50 -10.15
C GLU A 113 0.36 9.44 -10.96
N TRP A 114 -0.34 8.69 -11.81
CA TRP A 114 0.26 7.79 -12.79
C TRP A 114 0.22 8.42 -14.18
N ARG A 115 1.28 9.15 -14.51
CA ARG A 115 1.40 9.98 -15.71
C ARG A 115 1.32 9.15 -17.00
N GLU A 116 1.06 9.84 -18.11
CA GLU A 116 0.97 9.22 -19.45
C GLU A 116 2.27 8.56 -19.90
N ASP A 117 3.42 9.05 -19.43
CA ASP A 117 4.75 8.47 -19.64
C ASP A 117 5.04 7.25 -18.74
N ASN A 118 4.02 6.75 -18.04
CA ASN A 118 4.03 5.65 -17.08
C ASN A 118 4.87 5.87 -15.82
N HIS A 119 5.33 7.09 -15.53
CA HIS A 119 5.94 7.41 -14.25
C HIS A 119 4.86 7.62 -13.17
N VAL A 120 5.14 7.12 -11.97
CA VAL A 120 4.30 7.35 -10.80
C VAL A 120 4.91 8.46 -9.96
N ILE A 121 4.18 9.55 -9.78
CA ILE A 121 4.56 10.67 -8.94
C ILE A 121 3.79 10.58 -7.63
N MET A 122 4.49 10.76 -6.52
CA MET A 122 3.91 10.77 -5.18
C MET A 122 4.22 12.11 -4.51
N VAL A 123 3.19 12.73 -3.95
CA VAL A 123 3.28 13.97 -3.18
C VAL A 123 2.72 13.72 -1.78
N GLY A 124 3.49 14.11 -0.77
CA GLY A 124 3.10 13.99 0.63
C GLY A 124 3.82 15.01 1.51
N PRO A 125 3.30 15.27 2.71
CA PRO A 125 3.93 16.18 3.67
C PRO A 125 5.20 15.56 4.27
N VAL A 126 6.12 16.40 4.72
CA VAL A 126 7.30 16.02 5.52
C VAL A 126 7.34 16.85 6.79
N ALA A 127 7.87 16.28 7.87
CA ALA A 127 8.04 16.97 9.14
C ALA A 127 9.35 16.57 9.82
N THR A 128 10.05 17.54 10.40
CA THR A 128 11.20 17.29 11.26
C THR A 128 10.72 16.86 12.64
N SER A 129 11.10 15.66 13.09
CA SER A 129 10.74 15.18 14.44
C SER A 129 11.60 15.83 15.52
N TYR A 130 12.92 15.83 15.35
CA TYR A 130 13.88 16.47 16.25
C TYR A 130 15.20 16.75 15.53
N SER A 131 16.07 17.55 16.17
CA SER A 131 17.46 17.76 15.78
C SER A 131 18.32 17.67 17.04
N GLY A 132 19.49 17.03 16.96
CA GLY A 132 20.38 16.81 18.09
C GLY A 132 21.78 16.40 17.68
N MET A 133 22.68 16.32 18.65
CA MET A 133 24.06 15.85 18.49
C MET A 133 24.27 14.62 19.37
N LEU A 134 24.88 13.58 18.80
CA LEU A 134 25.33 12.42 19.55
C LEU A 134 26.79 12.65 19.97
N ASP A 135 27.11 12.36 21.23
CA ASP A 135 28.50 12.33 21.68
C ASP A 135 29.24 11.17 21.01
N GLU A 136 30.48 11.38 20.57
CA GLU A 136 31.27 10.35 19.90
C GLU A 136 31.45 9.09 20.76
N SER A 137 31.48 9.22 22.09
CA SER A 137 31.56 8.09 23.01
C SER A 137 30.35 7.15 22.96
N LEU A 138 29.23 7.57 22.38
CA LEU A 138 28.03 6.75 22.21
C LEU A 138 28.03 5.93 20.91
N LEU A 139 29.00 6.14 20.01
CA LEU A 139 29.04 5.50 18.69
C LEU A 139 29.78 4.15 18.67
N GLY A 140 30.51 3.81 19.73
CA GLY A 140 31.23 2.52 19.87
C GLY A 140 32.60 2.53 19.22
#